data_AF-A0A377U4W9-F1
#
_entry.id   AF-A0A377U4W9-F1
#
_cell.length_a   1.000
_cell.length_b   1.000
_cell.length_c   1.000
_cell.angle_alpha   90.00
_cell.angle_beta   90.00
_cell.angle_gamma   90.00
#
_symmetry.space_group_name_H-M   'P 1'
#
loop_
_entity.id
_entity.type
_entity.pdbx_description
1 polymer ?
#
loop_
_entity_poly.entity_id
_entity_poly.type
_entity_poly.pdbx_seq_one_letter_code
_entity_poly.pdbx_strand_id
1 'polypeptide(L)'
;MIQADWAKIGVQAKIVTYEWGEYLKRAKAGEHQSVMMGWTGDNGDPDNFFATLFSCAAAKDGSNYSRWCYKPFEDLIQPARATGRPQQAY
;
A
#
# COMPACT_ATOMS: atom_id res chain seq x y z
N MET A 1 6.22 20.05 -0.70
CA MET A 1 5.36 20.16 -1.89
C MET A 1 3.92 19.79 -1.53
N ILE A 2 3.60 18.52 -1.21
CA ILE A 2 2.23 18.06 -0.87
C ILE A 2 1.53 18.95 0.17
N GLN A 3 2.16 19.24 1.32
CA GLN A 3 1.57 20.13 2.34
C GLN A 3 1.20 21.52 1.79
N ALA A 4 2.04 22.10 0.93
CA ALA A 4 1.81 23.41 0.34
C ALA A 4 0.67 23.37 -0.69
N ASP A 5 0.54 22.28 -1.45
CA ASP A 5 -0.55 22.10 -2.41
C ASP A 5 -1.88 21.85 -1.72
N TRP A 6 -1.90 21.07 -0.64
CA TRP A 6 -3.08 20.85 0.19
C TRP A 6 -3.56 22.14 0.87
N ALA A 7 -2.64 23.02 1.30
CA ALA A 7 -3.00 24.31 1.86
C ALA A 7 -3.77 25.20 0.87
N LYS A 8 -3.50 25.11 -0.43
CA LYS A 8 -4.22 25.87 -1.48
C LYS A 8 -5.70 25.52 -1.58
N ILE A 9 -6.09 24.32 -1.14
CA ILE A 9 -7.49 23.85 -1.12
C ILE A 9 -8.05 23.79 0.31
N GLY A 10 -7.40 24.44 1.28
CA GLY A 10 -7.88 24.55 2.66
C GLY A 10 -7.60 23.34 3.55
N VAL A 11 -6.80 22.37 3.10
CA VAL A 11 -6.41 21.21 3.92
C VAL A 11 -5.12 21.53 4.70
N GLN A 12 -5.20 21.48 6.02
CA GLN A 12 -4.06 21.72 6.91
C GLN A 12 -3.35 20.39 7.24
N ALA A 13 -2.20 20.13 6.62
CA ALA A 13 -1.41 18.94 6.88
C ALA A 13 -0.30 19.22 7.90
N LYS A 14 -0.08 18.31 8.86
CA LYS A 14 1.08 18.33 9.75
C LYS A 14 2.08 17.25 9.32
N ILE A 15 3.32 17.64 9.04
CA ILE A 15 4.40 16.69 8.75
C ILE A 15 4.83 16.05 10.08
N VAL A 16 4.82 14.73 10.13
CA VAL A 16 5.24 13.93 11.28
C VAL A 16 6.27 12.91 10.81
N THR A 17 7.36 12.78 11.56
CA THR A 17 8.44 11.83 11.27
C THR A 17 8.94 11.17 12.54
N TYR A 18 9.50 9.97 12.40
CA TYR A 18 10.05 9.15 13.48
C TYR A 18 11.38 8.54 13.03
N GLU A 19 12.07 7.85 13.94
CA GLU A 19 13.10 6.88 13.56
C GLU A 19 12.48 5.81 12.63
N TRP A 20 13.25 5.27 11.70
CA TRP A 20 12.74 4.44 10.61
C TRP A 20 12.02 3.17 11.08
N GLY A 21 12.58 2.43 12.04
CA GLY A 21 11.93 1.24 12.59
C GLY A 21 10.60 1.58 13.27
N GLU A 22 10.58 2.64 14.07
CA GLU A 22 9.36 3.13 14.72
C GLU A 22 8.33 3.65 13.69
N TYR A 23 8.79 4.33 12.63
CA TYR A 23 7.94 4.81 11.53
C TYR A 23 7.18 3.65 10.88
N LEU A 24 7.88 2.58 10.51
CA LEU A 24 7.28 1.39 9.90
C LEU A 24 6.32 0.69 10.87
N LYS A 25 6.71 0.57 12.15
CA LYS A 25 5.87 -0.06 13.17
C LYS A 25 4.55 0.70 13.35
N ARG A 26 4.59 2.03 13.48
CA ARG A 26 3.39 2.87 13.64
C ARG A 26 2.52 2.89 12.38
N ALA A 27 3.14 2.89 11.20
CA ALA A 27 2.41 2.77 9.94
C ALA A 27 1.69 1.42 9.84
N LYS A 28 2.37 0.32 10.19
CA LYS A 28 1.76 -1.01 10.31
C LYS A 28 0.73 -1.12 11.44
N ALA A 29 0.77 -0.26 12.45
CA ALA A 29 -0.28 -0.15 13.47
C ALA A 29 -1.47 0.72 13.03
N GLY A 30 -1.32 1.53 11.98
CA GLY A 30 -2.39 2.38 11.44
C GLY A 30 -2.58 3.68 12.20
N GLU A 31 -1.52 4.17 12.85
CA GLU A 31 -1.55 5.42 13.62
C GLU A 31 -1.56 6.67 12.72
N HIS A 32 -1.28 6.53 11.42
CA HIS A 32 -1.26 7.63 10.46
C HIS A 32 -2.64 7.93 9.86
N GLN A 33 -2.83 9.17 9.44
CA GLN A 33 -3.94 9.55 8.54
C GLN A 33 -3.53 9.39 7.07
N SER A 34 -2.29 9.74 6.75
CA SER A 34 -1.62 9.51 5.46
C SER A 34 -0.13 9.26 5.72
N VAL A 35 0.50 8.37 4.95
CA VAL A 35 1.90 7.96 5.16
C VAL A 35 2.68 8.01 3.85
N MET A 36 3.95 8.41 3.92
CA MET A 36 4.86 8.32 2.78
C MET A 36 5.42 6.91 2.73
N MET A 37 5.22 6.21 1.61
CA MET A 37 5.63 4.82 1.43
C MET A 37 6.22 4.61 0.04
N GLY A 38 7.06 3.60 -0.09
CA GLY A 38 7.59 3.13 -1.36
C GLY A 38 7.80 1.63 -1.34
N TRP A 39 8.06 1.06 -2.52
CA TRP A 39 8.36 -0.35 -2.67
C TRP A 39 9.38 -0.56 -3.79
N THR A 40 10.31 -1.47 -3.58
CA THR A 40 11.20 -2.02 -4.60
C THR A 40 10.81 -3.48 -4.75
N GLY A 41 10.61 -3.96 -5.98
CA GLY A 41 10.19 -5.34 -6.21
C GLY A 41 11.24 -6.34 -5.74
N ASP A 42 10.82 -7.36 -4.98
CA ASP A 42 11.73 -8.34 -4.37
C ASP A 42 12.09 -9.50 -5.31
N ASN A 43 11.19 -9.86 -6.23
CA ASN A 43 11.27 -11.10 -7.00
C ASN A 43 10.93 -10.96 -8.50
N GLY A 44 10.62 -9.74 -8.97
CA GLY A 44 10.25 -9.49 -10.37
C GLY A 44 8.83 -9.93 -10.75
N ASP A 45 8.03 -10.47 -9.82
CA ASP A 45 6.65 -10.86 -10.04
C ASP A 45 5.68 -9.71 -9.67
N PRO A 46 4.70 -9.35 -10.53
CA PRO A 46 3.69 -8.36 -10.19
C PRO A 46 2.91 -8.64 -8.89
N ASP A 47 2.77 -9.90 -8.47
CA ASP A 47 2.17 -10.28 -7.20
C ASP A 47 2.85 -9.60 -6.01
N ASN A 48 4.19 -9.47 -6.07
CA ASN A 48 4.97 -8.83 -5.02
C ASN A 48 4.62 -7.35 -4.84
N PHE A 49 4.02 -6.70 -5.85
CA PHE A 49 3.46 -5.37 -5.72
C PHE A 49 1.99 -5.43 -5.31
N PHE A 50 1.13 -6.11 -6.08
CA PHE A 50 -0.31 -5.99 -5.91
C PHE A 50 -0.83 -6.67 -4.64
N ALA A 51 -0.48 -7.95 -4.41
CA ALA A 51 -1.00 -8.65 -3.25
C ALA A 51 -0.28 -8.22 -1.97
N THR A 52 1.05 -8.05 -2.00
CA THR A 52 1.83 -7.66 -0.82
C THR A 52 1.43 -6.28 -0.29
N LEU A 53 1.09 -5.32 -1.16
CA LEU A 53 0.86 -3.93 -0.78
C LEU A 53 -0.62 -3.54 -0.71
N PHE A 54 -1.51 -4.26 -1.40
CA PHE A 54 -2.90 -3.81 -1.54
C PHE A 54 -3.95 -4.92 -1.37
N SER A 55 -3.56 -6.17 -1.08
CA SER A 55 -4.58 -7.18 -0.77
C SER A 55 -5.28 -6.92 0.58
N CYS A 56 -6.46 -7.50 0.74
CA CYS A 56 -7.19 -7.55 2.01
C CYS A 56 -6.38 -8.28 3.11
N ALA A 57 -5.61 -9.31 2.74
CA ALA A 57 -4.72 -9.99 3.68
C ALA A 57 -3.61 -9.05 4.17
N ALA A 58 -3.01 -8.28 3.25
CA ALA A 58 -2.02 -7.27 3.59
C ALA A 58 -2.62 -6.11 4.41
N ALA A 59 -3.90 -5.77 4.22
CA ALA A 59 -4.58 -4.72 5.01
C ALA A 59 -4.67 -5.09 6.49
N LYS A 60 -4.84 -6.40 6.76
CA LYS A 60 -4.98 -6.95 8.10
C LYS A 60 -3.64 -7.04 8.84
N ASP A 61 -2.59 -7.57 8.22
CA ASP A 61 -1.32 -7.84 8.90
C ASP A 61 -0.05 -7.71 8.01
N GLY A 62 -0.15 -6.98 6.90
CA GLY A 62 0.96 -6.78 5.96
C GLY A 62 1.35 -5.31 5.77
N SER A 63 1.86 -5.02 4.57
CA SER A 63 2.40 -3.72 4.18
C SER A 63 1.36 -2.80 3.52
N ASN A 64 0.08 -3.17 3.55
CA ASN A 64 -1.01 -2.31 3.07
C ASN A 64 -1.38 -1.27 4.14
N TYR A 65 -0.58 -0.21 4.17
CA TYR A 65 -0.79 0.91 5.08
C TYR A 65 -1.97 1.81 4.68
N SER A 66 -2.53 1.63 3.49
CA SER A 66 -3.78 2.27 3.08
C SER A 66 -5.01 1.70 3.80
N ARG A 67 -4.89 0.54 4.46
CA ARG A 67 -6.01 -0.19 5.09
C ARG A 67 -7.14 -0.50 4.13
N TRP A 68 -6.79 -0.57 2.85
CA TRP A 68 -7.77 -0.75 1.80
C TRP A 68 -8.02 -2.23 1.57
N CYS A 69 -9.29 -2.62 1.58
CA CYS A 69 -9.72 -3.97 1.23
C CYS A 69 -10.95 -3.86 0.34
N TYR A 70 -10.84 -4.37 -0.89
CA TYR A 70 -11.85 -4.17 -1.91
C TYR A 70 -12.03 -5.44 -2.75
N LYS A 71 -13.23 -6.02 -2.66
CA LYS A 71 -13.52 -7.30 -3.29
C LYS A 71 -13.27 -7.34 -4.80
N PRO A 72 -13.68 -6.34 -5.60
CA PRO A 72 -13.40 -6.36 -7.04
C PRO A 72 -11.90 -6.33 -7.39
N PHE A 73 -11.02 -5.88 -6.49
CA PHE A 73 -9.58 -6.01 -6.68
C PHE A 73 -9.07 -7.40 -6.29
N GLU A 74 -9.52 -7.95 -5.16
CA GLU A 74 -9.23 -9.33 -4.76
C GLU A 74 -9.62 -10.33 -5.85
N ASP A 75 -10.77 -10.11 -6.49
CA ASP A 75 -11.29 -10.95 -7.57
C ASP A 75 -10.39 -10.95 -8.82
N LEU A 76 -9.49 -9.96 -8.96
CA LEU A 76 -8.48 -9.91 -10.03
C LEU A 76 -7.15 -10.51 -9.57
N ILE A 77 -6.66 -10.10 -8.39
CA ILE A 77 -5.30 -10.43 -7.99
C ILE A 77 -5.17 -11.87 -7.49
N GLN A 78 -6.20 -12.43 -6.83
CA GLN A 78 -6.09 -13.80 -6.30
C GLN A 78 -6.02 -14.86 -7.41
N PRO A 79 -6.84 -14.80 -8.49
CA PRO A 79 -6.69 -15.72 -9.62
C PRO A 79 -5.34 -15.56 -10.34
N ALA A 80 -4.87 -14.33 -10.54
CA ALA A 80 -3.61 -14.05 -11.24
C ALA A 80 -2.41 -14.75 -10.61
N ARG A 81 -2.41 -14.90 -9.27
CA ARG A 81 -1.39 -15.64 -8.50
C ARG A 81 -1.45 -17.15 -8.71
N ALA A 82 -2.65 -17.69 -8.86
CA ALA A 82 -2.87 -19.13 -8.99
C ALA A 82 -2.58 -19.61 -10.42
N THR A 83 -2.79 -18.74 -11.41
CA THR A 83 -2.49 -19.05 -12.81
C THR A 83 -1.02 -18.77 -13.11
N GLY A 84 -0.15 -19.77 -12.93
CA GLY A 84 1.27 -19.71 -13.31
C GLY A 84 1.54 -19.60 -14.84
N ARG A 85 0.66 -18.96 -15.62
CA ARG A 85 0.83 -18.78 -17.07
C ARG A 85 0.55 -17.31 -17.48
N PRO A 86 1.48 -16.66 -18.20
CA PRO A 86 1.39 -15.24 -18.56
C PRO A 86 0.41 -14.93 -19.71
N GLN A 87 -0.55 -15.80 -20.03
CA GLN A 87 -1.36 -15.68 -21.25
C GLN A 87 -2.63 -14.82 -21.10
N GLN A 88 -2.98 -14.35 -19.90
CA GLN A 88 -4.26 -13.63 -19.66
C GLN A 88 -4.10 -12.20 -19.13
N ALA A 89 -2.89 -11.65 -19.13
CA ALA A 89 -2.61 -10.30 -18.63
C ALA A 89 -2.73 -9.19 -19.71
N TYR A 90 -3.35 -9.47 -20.86
CA TYR A 90 -3.62 -8.50 -21.93
C TYR A 90 -5.08 -8.53 -22.35
#